data_AF-A0A357V029-F1
#
_entry.id   AF-A0A357V029-F1
#
_cell.length_a   1.000
_cell.length_b   1.000
_cell.length_c   1.000
_cell.angle_alpha   90.00
_cell.angle_beta   90.00
_cell.angle_gamma   90.00
#
_symmetry.space_group_name_H-M   'P 1'
#
loop_
_entity.id
_entity.type
_entity.pdbx_description
1 polymer ?
#
loop_
_entity_poly.entity_id
_entity_poly.type
_entity_poly.pdbx_seq_one_letter_code
_entity_poly.pdbx_strand_id
1 'polypeptide(L)'
;EVIMTQLHAGGKFDQNSYKVSGGLHGVGVSVVNALSEWLELRICRDGKQHFVRFRDGEVEAPLKIIGDAPLGEDGKPISGTEVTFLASKETFTQTDYDYATLEHRLRELAFLNSGVGLTLTDARGVEPQTKELRYEGGLQEFVKYLDRSKNPVLGESIAVSGEKDGITVEMAMQWNDSYHETTLCFTNNIPQ
;
A
#
# COMPACT_ATOMS: atom_id res chain seq x y z
N GLU A 1 -4.87 -12.44 -15.25
CA GLU A 1 -5.10 -11.77 -16.55
C GLU A 1 -6.25 -10.79 -16.48
N VAL A 2 -7.50 -11.23 -16.30
CA VAL A 2 -8.69 -10.36 -16.26
C VAL A 2 -8.50 -9.08 -15.42
N ILE A 3 -8.01 -9.18 -14.18
CA ILE A 3 -7.80 -8.01 -13.31
C ILE A 3 -6.76 -7.01 -13.82
N MET A 4 -5.84 -7.45 -14.70
CA MET A 4 -4.75 -6.63 -15.26
C MET A 4 -5.14 -5.98 -16.59
N THR A 5 -6.08 -6.57 -17.34
CA THR A 5 -6.39 -6.15 -18.71
C THR A 5 -7.81 -5.61 -18.88
N GLN A 6 -8.72 -5.85 -17.93
CA GLN A 6 -10.08 -5.35 -17.98
C GLN A 6 -10.31 -4.26 -16.93
N LEU A 7 -10.96 -3.18 -17.35
CA LEU A 7 -11.48 -2.16 -16.45
C LEU A 7 -12.74 -2.68 -15.75
N HIS A 8 -12.96 -2.21 -14.52
CA HIS A 8 -14.09 -2.63 -13.69
C HIS A 8 -14.12 -4.13 -13.40
N ALA A 9 -12.94 -4.76 -13.34
CA ALA A 9 -12.80 -6.16 -12.96
C ALA A 9 -12.10 -6.27 -11.61
N GLY A 10 -12.70 -7.01 -10.67
CA GLY A 10 -12.14 -7.19 -9.33
C GLY A 10 -13.12 -7.84 -8.36
N GLY A 11 -12.60 -8.26 -7.20
CA GLY A 11 -13.40 -8.89 -6.13
C GLY A 11 -13.94 -7.91 -5.08
N LYS A 12 -13.91 -6.60 -5.35
CA LYS A 12 -14.26 -5.55 -4.37
C LYS A 12 -15.63 -4.91 -4.64
N PHE A 13 -16.43 -5.53 -5.50
CA PHE A 13 -17.81 -5.10 -5.78
C PHE A 13 -18.83 -5.69 -4.80
N ASP A 14 -18.42 -6.71 -4.04
CA ASP A 14 -19.21 -7.28 -2.95
C ASP A 14 -18.38 -7.33 -1.66
N GLN A 15 -19.03 -7.70 -0.56
CA GLN A 15 -18.40 -7.86 0.75
C GLN A 15 -17.91 -9.29 1.02
N ASN A 16 -18.02 -10.20 0.05
CA ASN A 16 -17.65 -11.62 0.25
C ASN A 16 -16.14 -11.79 0.32
N SER A 17 -15.40 -11.03 -0.50
CA SER A 17 -13.95 -11.13 -0.57
C SER A 17 -13.25 -10.12 0.36
N TYR A 18 -13.82 -8.92 0.51
CA TYR A 18 -13.27 -7.85 1.33
C TYR A 18 -14.37 -7.17 2.15
N LYS A 19 -14.32 -7.31 3.47
CA LYS A 19 -15.29 -6.68 4.38
C LYS A 19 -15.22 -5.15 4.32
N VAL A 20 -14.00 -4.59 4.27
CA VAL A 20 -13.71 -3.16 4.10
C VAL A 20 -12.49 -3.04 3.19
N SER A 21 -12.52 -2.11 2.22
CA SER A 21 -11.36 -1.83 1.36
C SER A 21 -11.40 -0.43 0.77
N GLY A 22 -10.23 0.16 0.49
CA GLY A 22 -10.14 1.47 -0.16
C GLY A 22 -10.38 1.45 -1.67
N GLY A 23 -10.07 0.34 -2.35
CA GLY A 23 -10.25 0.23 -3.80
C GLY A 23 -11.65 -0.25 -4.17
N LEU A 24 -12.44 0.56 -4.87
CA LEU A 24 -13.83 0.23 -5.20
C LEU A 24 -14.12 0.15 -6.71
N HIS A 25 -13.31 0.78 -7.53
CA HIS A 25 -13.62 0.95 -8.95
C HIS A 25 -13.21 -0.24 -9.84
N GLY A 26 -12.33 -1.12 -9.37
CA GLY A 26 -11.80 -2.23 -10.17
C GLY A 26 -10.93 -1.80 -11.36
N VAL A 27 -10.24 -0.66 -11.24
CA VAL A 27 -9.40 -0.10 -12.32
C VAL A 27 -7.93 0.13 -11.94
N GLY A 28 -7.60 0.16 -10.65
CA GLY A 28 -6.28 0.66 -10.21
C GLY A 28 -5.11 -0.10 -10.82
N VAL A 29 -5.11 -1.44 -10.72
CA VAL A 29 -3.99 -2.25 -11.21
C VAL A 29 -3.98 -2.39 -12.73
N SER A 30 -5.14 -2.36 -13.39
CA SER A 30 -5.21 -2.37 -14.85
C SER A 30 -4.72 -1.06 -15.46
N VAL A 31 -4.94 0.08 -14.79
CA VAL A 31 -4.29 1.35 -15.18
C VAL A 31 -2.78 1.28 -15.00
N VAL A 32 -2.27 0.73 -13.89
CA VAL A 32 -0.82 0.54 -13.72
C VAL A 32 -0.24 -0.31 -14.86
N ASN A 33 -0.90 -1.42 -15.20
CA ASN A 33 -0.48 -2.27 -16.32
C ASN A 33 -0.48 -1.50 -17.66
N ALA A 34 -1.56 -0.76 -17.95
CA ALA A 34 -1.70 -0.02 -19.21
C ALA A 34 -0.68 1.13 -19.36
N LEU A 35 -0.19 1.70 -18.25
CA LEU A 35 0.77 2.81 -18.25
C LEU A 35 2.22 2.35 -17.98
N SER A 36 2.49 1.06 -18.13
CA SER A 36 3.83 0.47 -17.96
C SER A 36 4.38 -0.03 -19.30
N GLU A 37 5.67 0.18 -19.54
CA GLU A 37 6.40 -0.47 -20.64
C GLU A 37 6.33 -2.00 -20.48
N TRP A 38 6.48 -2.48 -19.26
CA TRP A 38 6.24 -3.88 -18.91
C TRP A 38 5.80 -4.03 -17.46
N LEU A 39 5.08 -5.11 -17.19
CA LEU A 39 4.67 -5.53 -15.85
C LEU A 39 4.86 -7.04 -15.69
N GLU A 40 5.48 -7.46 -14.59
CA GLU A 40 5.57 -8.83 -14.14
C GLU A 40 4.67 -9.06 -12.93
N LEU A 41 3.91 -10.15 -12.96
CA LEU A 41 3.07 -10.59 -11.86
C LEU A 41 3.48 -11.99 -11.43
N ARG A 42 3.87 -12.12 -10.17
CA ARG A 42 4.14 -13.41 -9.50
C ARG A 42 3.11 -13.64 -8.41
N ILE A 43 2.50 -14.82 -8.41
CA ILE A 43 1.49 -15.20 -7.42
C ILE A 43 1.91 -16.51 -6.78
N CYS A 44 2.05 -16.52 -5.46
CA CYS A 44 2.22 -17.75 -4.69
C CYS A 44 0.88 -18.11 -4.06
N ARG A 45 0.32 -19.26 -4.45
CA ARG A 45 -0.97 -19.75 -3.93
C ARG A 45 -1.03 -21.27 -4.05
N ASP A 46 -1.66 -21.93 -3.07
CA ASP A 46 -1.84 -23.39 -3.03
C ASP A 46 -0.51 -24.16 -3.22
N GLY A 47 0.58 -23.63 -2.66
CA GLY A 47 1.92 -24.20 -2.75
C GLY A 47 2.59 -24.09 -4.12
N LYS A 48 2.00 -23.35 -5.07
CA LYS A 48 2.53 -23.13 -6.43
C LYS A 48 2.88 -21.66 -6.66
N GLN A 49 3.90 -21.44 -7.48
CA GLN A 49 4.24 -20.11 -7.99
C GLN A 49 3.74 -19.98 -9.43
N HIS A 50 2.95 -18.94 -9.67
CA HIS A 50 2.45 -18.56 -10.99
C HIS A 50 3.17 -17.31 -11.49
N PHE A 51 3.33 -17.20 -12.80
CA PHE A 51 3.94 -16.04 -13.46
C PHE A 51 3.18 -15.67 -14.72
N VAL A 52 3.02 -14.37 -14.93
CA VAL A 52 2.56 -13.76 -16.19
C VAL A 52 3.29 -12.43 -16.39
N ARG A 53 3.60 -12.12 -17.64
CA ARG A 53 4.25 -10.88 -18.04
C ARG A 53 3.37 -10.14 -19.04
N PHE A 54 3.35 -8.83 -18.91
CA PHE A 54 2.65 -7.90 -19.77
C PHE A 54 3.65 -6.92 -20.37
N ARG A 55 3.35 -6.45 -21.57
CA ARG A 55 4.10 -5.41 -22.27
C ARG A 55 3.12 -4.44 -22.91
N ASP A 56 3.29 -3.16 -22.65
CA ASP A 56 2.41 -2.09 -23.14
C ASP A 56 0.92 -2.39 -22.86
N GLY A 57 0.63 -2.93 -21.66
CA GLY A 57 -0.71 -3.33 -21.21
C GLY A 57 -1.20 -4.71 -21.69
N GLU A 58 -0.57 -5.31 -22.69
CA GLU A 58 -0.99 -6.57 -23.30
C GLU A 58 -0.27 -7.78 -22.71
N VAL A 59 -0.95 -8.92 -22.64
CA VAL A 59 -0.39 -10.17 -22.10
C VAL A 59 0.58 -10.80 -23.10
N GLU A 60 1.84 -11.03 -22.70
CA GLU A 60 2.83 -11.67 -23.60
C GLU A 60 2.60 -13.19 -23.73
N ALA A 61 2.16 -13.84 -22.64
CA ALA A 61 1.81 -15.25 -22.61
C ALA A 61 0.83 -15.54 -21.46
N PRO A 62 -0.02 -16.59 -21.57
CA PRO A 62 -0.94 -16.94 -20.50
C PRO A 62 -0.25 -17.23 -19.16
N LEU A 63 -0.97 -16.96 -18.07
CA LEU A 63 -0.55 -17.27 -16.70
C LEU A 63 -0.17 -18.74 -16.59
N LYS A 64 1.07 -19.00 -16.17
CA LYS A 64 1.62 -20.35 -16.06
C LYS A 64 2.17 -20.62 -14.66
N ILE A 65 2.12 -21.88 -14.24
CA ILE A 65 2.86 -22.35 -13.07
C ILE A 65 4.34 -22.45 -13.47
N ILE A 66 5.21 -21.83 -12.68
CA ILE A 66 6.67 -21.83 -12.91
C ILE A 66 7.43 -22.71 -11.91
N GLY A 67 6.75 -23.19 -10.85
CA GLY A 67 7.35 -24.07 -9.86
C GLY A 67 6.51 -24.17 -8.58
N ASP A 68 7.12 -24.77 -7.56
CA ASP A 68 6.59 -24.74 -6.19
C ASP A 68 6.82 -23.35 -5.58
N ALA A 69 5.90 -22.92 -4.71
CA ALA A 69 6.06 -21.67 -3.97
C ALA A 69 7.28 -21.78 -3.02
N PRO A 70 8.08 -20.71 -2.88
CA PRO A 70 9.17 -20.68 -1.90
C PRO A 70 8.66 -20.98 -0.48
N LEU A 71 9.53 -21.52 0.37
CA LEU A 71 9.21 -21.73 1.79
C LEU A 71 9.51 -20.45 2.58
N GLY A 72 8.64 -20.12 3.52
CA GLY A 72 8.86 -19.08 4.52
C GLY A 72 9.77 -19.56 5.65
N GLU A 73 10.09 -18.66 6.59
CA GLU A 73 10.89 -18.97 7.77
C GLU A 73 10.28 -20.07 8.66
N ASP A 74 8.96 -20.25 8.58
CA ASP A 74 8.21 -21.30 9.28
C ASP A 74 8.23 -22.66 8.57
N GLY A 75 8.96 -22.77 7.45
CA GLY A 75 9.08 -23.98 6.64
C GLY A 75 7.85 -24.30 5.79
N LYS A 76 6.85 -23.40 5.70
CA LYS A 76 5.64 -23.60 4.90
C LYS A 76 5.71 -22.83 3.58
N PRO A 77 5.04 -23.29 2.51
CA PRO A 77 4.94 -22.54 1.27
C PRO A 77 4.33 -21.16 1.51
N ILE A 78 4.98 -20.11 1.03
CA ILE A 78 4.48 -18.74 1.16
C ILE A 78 3.21 -18.54 0.30
N SER A 79 2.35 -17.63 0.75
CA SER A 79 1.22 -17.13 -0.02
C SER A 79 1.34 -15.62 -0.18
N GLY A 80 1.16 -15.12 -1.40
CA GLY A 80 1.36 -13.70 -1.67
C GLY A 80 1.26 -13.33 -3.14
N THR A 81 1.38 -12.05 -3.41
CA THR A 81 1.40 -11.49 -4.77
C THR A 81 2.49 -10.44 -4.84
N GLU A 82 3.34 -10.56 -5.85
CA GLU A 82 4.39 -9.61 -6.18
C GLU A 82 4.07 -9.01 -7.55
N VAL A 83 4.12 -7.67 -7.61
CA VAL A 83 3.92 -6.90 -8.84
C VAL A 83 5.17 -6.06 -9.05
N THR A 84 5.81 -6.23 -10.19
CA THR A 84 6.96 -5.42 -10.62
C THR A 84 6.61 -4.76 -11.93
N PHE A 85 6.82 -3.46 -12.06
CA PHE A 85 6.47 -2.74 -13.28
C PHE A 85 7.50 -1.66 -13.59
N LEU A 86 7.61 -1.32 -14.87
CA LEU A 86 8.38 -0.19 -15.36
C LEU A 86 7.43 0.83 -15.98
N ALA A 87 7.33 2.01 -15.37
CA ALA A 87 6.48 3.09 -15.87
C ALA A 87 6.90 3.51 -17.29
N SER A 88 5.93 3.75 -18.16
CA SER A 88 6.18 4.09 -19.56
C SER A 88 6.72 5.51 -19.73
N LYS A 89 7.89 5.64 -20.35
CA LYS A 89 8.48 6.94 -20.72
C LYS A 89 7.72 7.66 -21.83
N GLU A 90 6.87 6.95 -22.57
CA GLU A 90 5.99 7.57 -23.56
C GLU A 90 4.79 8.28 -22.91
N THR A 91 4.38 7.81 -21.73
CA THR A 91 3.28 8.42 -20.96
C THR A 91 3.78 9.49 -19.98
N PHE A 92 4.83 9.17 -19.21
CA PHE A 92 5.29 10.03 -18.13
C PHE A 92 6.56 10.79 -18.53
N THR A 93 6.56 12.11 -18.29
CA THR A 93 7.74 12.96 -18.50
C THR A 93 8.83 12.73 -17.45
N GLN A 94 8.49 12.15 -16.30
CA GLN A 94 9.43 11.78 -15.25
C GLN A 94 9.06 10.40 -14.71
N THR A 95 10.00 9.47 -14.81
CA THR A 95 9.85 8.06 -14.37
C THR A 95 10.75 7.71 -13.19
N ASP A 96 11.51 8.69 -12.67
CA ASP A 96 12.32 8.52 -11.48
C ASP A 96 11.44 8.59 -10.23
N TYR A 97 11.43 7.50 -9.47
CA TYR A 97 10.69 7.45 -8.22
C TYR A 97 11.42 8.22 -7.12
N ASP A 98 10.70 9.12 -6.45
CA ASP A 98 11.21 9.84 -5.28
C ASP A 98 11.07 8.99 -4.02
N TYR A 99 12.19 8.71 -3.36
CA TYR A 99 12.22 7.85 -2.18
C TYR A 99 11.43 8.47 -1.02
N ALA A 100 11.57 9.78 -0.80
CA ALA A 100 10.93 10.47 0.31
C ALA A 100 9.39 10.44 0.18
N THR A 101 8.87 10.58 -1.03
CA THR A 101 7.44 10.49 -1.34
C THR A 101 6.88 9.09 -1.01
N LEU A 102 7.58 8.02 -1.44
CA LEU A 102 7.16 6.65 -1.14
C LEU A 102 7.26 6.34 0.36
N GLU A 103 8.35 6.74 0.99
CA GLU A 103 8.61 6.57 2.41
C GLU A 103 7.53 7.26 3.26
N HIS A 104 7.21 8.51 2.93
CA HIS A 104 6.14 9.26 3.58
C HIS A 104 4.81 8.52 3.49
N ARG A 105 4.42 8.08 2.29
CA ARG A 105 3.14 7.38 2.09
C ARG A 105 3.07 6.04 2.81
N LEU A 106 4.16 5.26 2.76
CA LEU A 106 4.22 3.97 3.47
C LEU A 106 4.22 4.15 4.99
N ARG A 107 4.81 5.23 5.51
CA ARG A 107 4.78 5.54 6.93
C ARG A 107 3.37 5.87 7.41
N GLU A 108 2.61 6.67 6.66
CA GLU A 108 1.19 6.90 6.97
C GLU A 108 0.42 5.59 7.03
N LEU A 109 0.60 4.73 6.02
CA LEU A 109 -0.05 3.42 5.97
C LEU A 109 0.35 2.53 7.16
N ALA A 110 1.61 2.56 7.59
CA ALA A 110 2.06 1.80 8.75
C ALA A 110 1.39 2.27 10.05
N PHE A 111 1.14 3.57 10.21
CA PHE A 111 0.36 4.08 11.36
C PHE A 111 -1.12 3.71 11.27
N LEU A 112 -1.70 3.76 10.08
CA LEU A 112 -3.11 3.42 9.84
C LEU A 112 -3.39 1.90 9.94
N ASN A 113 -2.34 1.06 9.93
CA ASN A 113 -2.44 -0.39 9.99
C ASN A 113 -1.53 -0.96 11.08
N SER A 114 -1.89 -0.70 12.35
CA SER A 114 -1.13 -1.17 13.51
C SER A 114 -0.77 -2.66 13.41
N GLY A 115 0.50 -2.98 13.67
CA GLY A 115 1.03 -4.35 13.64
C GLY A 115 1.43 -4.85 12.24
N VAL A 116 1.09 -4.15 11.16
CA VAL A 116 1.57 -4.49 9.81
C VAL A 116 2.99 -3.95 9.61
N GLY A 117 3.91 -4.84 9.22
CA GLY A 117 5.27 -4.46 8.83
C GLY A 117 5.33 -4.09 7.36
N LEU A 118 5.84 -2.90 7.07
CA LEU A 118 6.15 -2.43 5.72
C LEU A 118 7.65 -2.19 5.60
N THR A 119 8.25 -2.67 4.51
CA THR A 119 9.67 -2.47 4.21
C THR A 119 9.79 -1.73 2.88
N LEU A 120 10.51 -0.62 2.89
CA LEU A 120 10.89 0.13 1.69
C LEU A 120 12.39 -0.04 1.45
N THR A 121 12.76 -0.52 0.26
CA THR A 121 14.16 -0.67 -0.15
C THR A 121 14.42 0.08 -1.44
N ASP A 122 15.46 0.93 -1.43
CA ASP A 122 16.01 1.58 -2.61
C ASP A 122 17.34 0.93 -2.99
N ALA A 123 17.33 0.21 -4.12
CA ALA A 123 18.48 -0.51 -4.64
C ALA A 123 19.24 0.25 -5.74
N ARG A 124 19.02 1.57 -5.90
CA ARG A 124 19.73 2.39 -6.91
C ARG A 124 21.17 2.71 -6.53
N GLY A 125 21.48 2.78 -5.24
CA GLY A 125 22.83 3.05 -4.71
C GLY A 125 23.74 1.82 -4.72
N VAL A 126 25.02 2.03 -4.39
CA VAL A 126 26.00 0.92 -4.22
C VAL A 126 25.56 -0.01 -3.09
N GLU A 127 25.12 0.58 -1.97
CA GLU A 127 24.51 -0.13 -0.85
C GLU A 127 23.01 0.16 -0.86
N PRO A 128 22.14 -0.87 -0.77
CA PRO A 128 20.70 -0.66 -0.68
C PRO A 128 20.31 0.14 0.57
N GLN A 129 19.48 1.15 0.41
CA GLN A 129 18.88 1.87 1.52
C GLN A 129 17.55 1.22 1.90
N THR A 130 17.47 0.64 3.10
CA THR A 130 16.26 -0.03 3.60
C THR A 130 15.67 0.72 4.80
N LYS A 131 14.35 0.90 4.80
CA LYS A 131 13.57 1.41 5.92
C LYS A 131 12.47 0.43 6.30
N GLU A 132 12.50 -0.03 7.54
CA GLU A 132 11.43 -0.79 8.16
C GLU A 132 10.46 0.16 8.88
N LEU A 133 9.17 -0.04 8.63
CA LEU A 133 8.07 0.76 9.14
C LEU A 133 7.06 -0.20 9.78
N ARG A 134 7.01 -0.20 11.11
CA ARG A 134 6.04 -0.95 11.90
C ARG A 134 5.71 -0.14 13.14
N TYR A 135 4.43 0.12 13.33
CA TYR A 135 3.92 0.90 14.44
C TYR A 135 2.78 0.14 15.11
N GLU A 136 2.65 0.30 16.42
CA GLU A 136 1.64 -0.41 17.22
C GLU A 136 0.64 0.59 17.84
N GLY A 137 1.02 1.88 18.00
CA GLY A 137 0.22 2.90 18.67
C GLY A 137 -0.80 3.65 17.78
N GLY A 138 -1.01 3.20 16.54
CA GLY A 138 -2.07 3.68 15.66
C GLY A 138 -2.08 5.20 15.45
N LEU A 139 -3.28 5.80 15.42
CA LEU A 139 -3.46 7.24 15.20
C LEU A 139 -2.82 8.12 16.29
N GLN A 140 -2.75 7.66 17.54
CA GLN A 140 -2.10 8.42 18.61
C GLN A 140 -0.60 8.55 18.36
N GLU A 141 0.05 7.46 17.95
CA GLU A 141 1.46 7.48 17.56
C GLU A 141 1.68 8.33 16.31
N PHE A 142 0.73 8.31 15.37
CA PHE A 142 0.79 9.15 14.18
C PHE A 142 0.76 10.64 14.51
N VAL A 143 -0.16 11.09 15.37
CA VAL A 143 -0.24 12.49 15.80
C VAL A 143 1.04 12.91 16.53
N LYS A 144 1.58 12.07 17.42
CA LYS A 144 2.87 12.32 18.07
C LYS A 144 4.01 12.45 17.06
N TYR A 145 4.01 11.62 16.02
CA TYR A 145 4.99 11.73 14.94
C TYR A 145 4.86 13.04 14.16
N LEU A 146 3.65 13.47 13.82
CA LEU A 146 3.39 14.72 13.10
C LEU A 146 3.86 15.95 13.90
N ASP A 147 3.62 15.94 15.21
CA ASP A 147 3.96 17.05 16.10
C ASP A 147 5.34 16.91 16.77
N ARG A 148 6.18 15.97 16.35
CA ARG A 148 7.49 15.68 16.98
C ARG A 148 8.46 16.88 17.07
N SER A 149 8.24 17.92 16.25
CA SER A 149 9.05 19.13 16.22
C SER A 149 8.34 20.35 16.81
N LYS A 150 7.18 20.18 17.44
CA LYS A 150 6.35 21.23 18.04
C LYS A 150 6.16 20.96 19.53
N ASN A 151 5.78 21.98 20.31
CA ASN A 151 5.52 21.78 21.74
C ASN A 151 4.02 21.52 21.96
N PRO A 152 3.63 20.38 22.57
CA PRO A 152 2.24 20.12 22.88
C PRO A 152 1.73 21.10 23.95
N VAL A 153 0.52 21.63 23.74
CA VAL A 153 -0.13 22.57 24.68
C VAL A 153 -0.99 21.82 25.69
N LEU A 154 -1.64 20.75 25.24
CA LEU A 154 -2.32 19.80 26.12
C LEU A 154 -1.36 18.65 26.47
N GLY A 155 -1.68 17.88 27.50
CA GLY A 155 -0.90 16.72 27.92
C GLY A 155 -0.90 15.61 26.87
N GLU A 156 -1.68 14.54 27.11
CA GLU A 156 -1.76 13.43 26.16
C GLU A 156 -2.67 13.76 24.96
N SER A 157 -2.32 13.19 23.79
CA SER A 157 -3.15 13.26 22.58
C SER A 157 -4.53 12.66 22.83
N ILE A 158 -5.59 13.37 22.43
CA ILE A 158 -6.96 12.88 22.51
C ILE A 158 -7.14 11.79 21.46
N ALA A 159 -7.72 10.66 21.84
CA ALA A 159 -8.09 9.59 20.93
C ALA A 159 -9.55 9.19 21.15
N VAL A 160 -10.27 9.00 20.05
CA VAL A 160 -11.68 8.62 20.04
C VAL A 160 -11.86 7.53 19.00
N SER A 161 -12.58 6.47 19.36
CA SER A 161 -13.07 5.47 18.43
C SER A 161 -14.54 5.19 18.69
N GLY A 162 -15.29 4.91 17.63
CA GLY A 162 -16.70 4.56 17.71
C GLY A 162 -17.16 3.84 16.47
N GLU A 163 -18.16 2.97 16.62
CA GLU A 163 -18.81 2.29 15.50
C GLU A 163 -20.31 2.56 15.57
N LYS A 164 -20.90 2.96 14.44
CA LYS A 164 -22.35 3.13 14.31
C LYS A 164 -22.78 2.76 12.90
N ASP A 165 -23.86 1.99 12.80
CA ASP A 165 -24.47 1.58 11.52
C ASP A 165 -23.45 0.91 10.56
N GLY A 166 -22.50 0.15 11.12
CA GLY A 166 -21.43 -0.53 10.38
C GLY A 166 -20.28 0.38 9.90
N ILE A 167 -20.26 1.65 10.32
CA ILE A 167 -19.20 2.61 10.03
C ILE A 167 -18.35 2.80 11.28
N THR A 168 -17.06 2.49 11.19
CA THR A 168 -16.08 2.78 12.23
C THR A 168 -15.46 4.15 11.97
N VAL A 169 -15.42 4.98 13.00
CA VAL A 169 -14.71 6.26 13.02
C VAL A 169 -13.63 6.19 14.08
N GLU A 170 -12.40 6.47 13.69
CA GLU A 170 -11.27 6.64 14.60
C GLU A 170 -10.66 8.02 14.37
N MET A 171 -10.29 8.69 15.47
CA MET A 171 -9.70 10.02 15.45
C MET A 171 -8.63 10.11 16.53
N ALA A 172 -7.49 10.72 16.21
CA ALA A 172 -6.58 11.24 17.20
C ALA A 172 -6.26 12.71 16.90
N MET A 173 -6.09 13.52 17.94
CA MET A 173 -5.76 14.94 17.79
C MET A 173 -4.92 15.47 18.96
N GLN A 174 -4.16 16.52 18.69
CA GLN A 174 -3.34 17.21 19.69
C GLN A 174 -3.23 18.70 19.34
N TRP A 175 -3.28 19.56 20.37
CA TRP A 175 -2.94 20.97 20.23
C TRP A 175 -1.45 21.16 20.50
N ASN A 176 -0.83 22.00 19.69
CA ASN A 176 0.55 22.42 19.83
C ASN A 176 0.65 23.96 19.81
N ASP A 177 1.85 24.46 20.03
CA ASP A 177 2.17 25.90 20.13
C ASP A 177 2.24 26.64 18.78
N SER A 178 1.90 25.97 17.67
CA SER A 178 1.87 26.59 16.35
C SER A 178 0.53 27.26 16.05
N TYR A 179 0.54 28.19 15.09
CA TYR A 179 -0.65 28.89 14.60
C TYR A 179 -1.29 28.22 13.38
N HIS A 180 -0.80 27.04 12.99
CA HIS A 180 -1.26 26.33 11.80
C HIS A 180 -2.13 25.13 12.19
N GLU A 181 -3.28 25.03 11.53
CA GLU A 181 -4.11 23.82 11.57
C GLU A 181 -3.56 22.78 10.60
N THR A 182 -3.57 21.51 11.01
CA THR A 182 -3.25 20.38 10.13
C THR A 182 -4.24 19.26 10.44
N THR A 183 -5.11 18.98 9.48
CA THR A 183 -6.15 17.96 9.58
C THR A 183 -5.97 16.98 8.43
N LEU A 184 -5.75 15.71 8.75
CA LEU A 184 -5.57 14.63 7.78
C LEU A 184 -6.80 13.72 7.82
N CYS A 185 -7.52 13.62 6.71
CA CYS A 185 -8.71 12.79 6.59
C CYS A 185 -8.41 11.53 5.79
N PHE A 186 -8.87 10.38 6.30
CA PHE A 186 -8.72 9.09 5.65
C PHE A 186 -10.04 8.33 5.60
N THR A 187 -10.25 7.62 4.50
CA THR A 187 -11.37 6.71 4.30
C THR A 187 -10.80 5.40 3.79
N ASN A 188 -10.96 4.32 4.56
CA ASN A 188 -10.40 2.99 4.24
C ASN A 188 -8.90 3.06 3.87
N ASN A 189 -8.12 3.81 4.65
CA ASN A 189 -6.68 4.07 4.51
C ASN A 189 -6.26 4.91 3.27
N ILE A 190 -7.21 5.48 2.54
CA ILE A 190 -6.96 6.40 1.43
C ILE A 190 -7.09 7.84 1.95
N PRO A 191 -6.13 8.75 1.68
CA PRO A 191 -6.23 10.17 2.05
C PRO A 191 -7.27 10.90 1.19
N GLN A 192 -7.87 11.98 1.71
CA GLN A 192 -8.86 12.83 1.02
C GLN A 192 -8.29 14.19 0.61
#